data_AF-A0A7S3V7G6-F1
#
_entry.id   AF-A0A7S3V7G6-F1
#
_cell.length_a   1.000
_cell.length_b   1.000
_cell.length_c   1.000
_cell.angle_alpha   90.00
_cell.angle_beta   90.00
_cell.angle_gamma   90.00
#
_symmetry.space_group_name_H-M   'P 1'
#
loop_
_entity.id
_entity.type
_entity.pdbx_description
1 polymer ?
#
loop_
_entity_poly.entity_id
_entity_poly.type
_entity_poly.pdbx_seq_one_letter_code
_entity_poly.pdbx_strand_id
1 'polypeptide(L)'
;DYFPYNTQECAFDGGDCPIPQEVELLPGCVVSYPEKLGDGNCDFRLPYNSPECNRDNGDCKQVEGYPYCYVHYPHYIGNGYCNDHSGYNTQECAFDGGDCPIPQEVEGLPGCVVSYPEKLGDEDCDFRLPY
;
A
#
# COMPACT_ATOMS: atom_id res chain seq x y z
N ASP A 1 3.33 -4.53 5.70
CA ASP A 1 2.95 -4.74 7.13
C ASP A 1 1.62 -5.45 7.35
N TYR A 2 1.67 -6.72 7.75
CA TYR A 2 0.50 -7.47 8.22
C TYR A 2 0.62 -7.60 9.75
N PHE A 3 0.05 -6.65 10.47
CA PHE A 3 -0.11 -6.76 11.92
C PHE A 3 -1.60 -7.06 12.21
N PRO A 4 -1.96 -8.30 12.58
CA PRO A 4 -3.34 -8.76 12.63
C PRO A 4 -4.04 -8.35 13.93
N TYR A 5 -3.97 -7.07 14.31
CA TYR A 5 -4.71 -6.55 15.46
C TYR A 5 -6.22 -6.43 15.14
N ASN A 6 -6.56 -6.18 13.88
CA ASN A 6 -7.94 -6.09 13.41
C ASN A 6 -8.46 -7.43 12.85
N THR A 7 -8.28 -8.53 13.59
CA THR A 7 -8.90 -9.83 13.25
C THR A 7 -10.04 -10.17 14.19
N GLN A 8 -10.84 -11.17 13.82
CA GLN A 8 -11.89 -11.69 14.67
C GLN A 8 -11.33 -12.25 15.99
N GLU A 9 -10.18 -12.92 15.99
CA GLU A 9 -9.55 -13.44 17.21
C GLU A 9 -9.09 -12.33 18.16
N CYS A 10 -8.71 -11.17 17.61
CA CYS A 10 -8.38 -9.96 18.36
C CYS A 10 -9.60 -9.07 18.65
N ALA A 11 -10.83 -9.57 18.40
CA ALA A 11 -12.09 -8.84 18.55
C ALA A 11 -12.11 -7.50 17.80
N PHE A 12 -11.42 -7.41 16.66
CA PHE A 12 -11.24 -6.18 15.89
C PHE A 12 -10.60 -5.07 16.76
N ASP A 13 -9.36 -5.32 17.20
CA ASP A 13 -8.62 -4.47 18.13
C ASP A 13 -9.39 -4.20 19.44
N GLY A 14 -9.91 -5.26 20.07
CA GLY A 14 -10.71 -5.12 21.30
C GLY A 14 -12.04 -4.36 21.14
N GLY A 15 -12.50 -4.18 19.91
CA GLY A 15 -13.67 -3.38 19.54
C GLY A 15 -13.34 -1.95 19.08
N ASP A 16 -12.06 -1.58 19.03
CA ASP A 16 -11.62 -0.26 18.57
C ASP A 16 -11.68 -0.12 17.05
N CYS A 17 -11.64 -1.23 16.31
CA CYS A 17 -11.80 -1.25 14.85
C CYS A 17 -13.21 -1.68 14.43
N PRO A 18 -13.77 -1.10 13.34
CA PRO A 18 -15.03 -1.57 12.79
C PRO A 18 -14.90 -2.97 12.20
N ILE A 19 -15.96 -3.75 12.42
CA ILE A 19 -16.12 -5.09 11.85
C ILE A 19 -16.13 -4.97 10.31
N PRO A 20 -15.23 -5.67 9.59
CA PRO A 20 -15.25 -5.71 8.14
C PRO A 20 -16.59 -6.22 7.61
N GLN A 21 -17.14 -5.54 6.61
CA GLN A 21 -18.44 -5.84 6.02
C GLN A 21 -18.26 -6.17 4.54
N GLU A 22 -18.99 -7.19 4.09
CA GLU A 22 -19.12 -7.44 2.66
C GLU A 22 -20.01 -6.37 2.03
N VAL A 23 -19.57 -5.83 0.89
CA VAL A 23 -20.26 -4.74 0.21
C VAL A 23 -21.30 -5.33 -0.73
N GLU A 24 -22.57 -4.93 -0.56
CA GLU A 24 -23.73 -5.54 -1.24
C GLU A 24 -23.59 -5.61 -2.78
N LEU A 25 -22.93 -4.62 -3.39
CA LEU A 25 -22.74 -4.52 -4.84
C LEU A 25 -21.35 -4.97 -5.33
N LEU A 26 -20.47 -5.42 -4.44
CA LEU A 26 -19.14 -5.94 -4.74
C LEU A 26 -18.93 -7.26 -3.99
N PRO A 27 -19.48 -8.38 -4.51
CA PRO A 27 -19.36 -9.69 -3.87
C PRO A 27 -17.89 -10.06 -3.63
N GLY A 28 -17.56 -10.45 -2.39
CA GLY A 28 -16.19 -10.75 -1.97
C GLY A 28 -15.32 -9.54 -1.62
N CYS A 29 -15.77 -8.31 -1.87
CA CYS A 29 -15.13 -7.12 -1.32
C CYS A 29 -15.55 -6.96 0.15
N VAL A 30 -14.59 -7.11 1.05
CA VAL A 30 -14.80 -7.01 2.50
C VAL A 30 -13.93 -5.88 3.04
N VAL A 31 -14.54 -4.78 3.46
CA VAL A 31 -13.84 -3.57 3.96
C VAL A 31 -14.38 -3.15 5.32
N SER A 32 -13.56 -2.49 6.14
CA SER A 32 -13.99 -1.96 7.45
C SER A 32 -14.79 -0.66 7.36
N TYR A 33 -14.57 0.14 6.33
CA TYR A 33 -15.24 1.42 6.10
C TYR A 33 -15.80 1.44 4.67
N PRO A 34 -17.03 0.97 4.44
CA PRO A 34 -17.65 0.98 3.11
C PRO A 34 -17.76 2.38 2.48
N GLU A 35 -17.85 3.43 3.30
CA GLU A 35 -17.96 4.83 2.85
C GLU A 35 -16.71 5.36 2.15
N LYS A 36 -15.57 4.68 2.30
CA LYS A 36 -14.32 5.00 1.61
C LYS A 36 -14.28 4.45 0.19
N LEU A 37 -15.02 3.37 -0.08
CA LEU A 37 -15.05 2.79 -1.42
C LEU A 37 -15.71 3.74 -2.41
N GLY A 38 -14.98 4.15 -3.44
CA GLY A 38 -15.53 5.01 -4.47
C GLY A 38 -15.79 6.45 -3.99
N ASP A 39 -15.05 6.91 -2.98
CA ASP A 39 -15.22 8.25 -2.40
C ASP A 39 -14.56 9.37 -3.24
N GLY A 40 -13.95 9.00 -4.37
CA GLY A 40 -13.20 9.86 -5.27
C GLY A 40 -11.71 9.93 -4.96
N ASN A 41 -11.26 9.37 -3.82
CA ASN A 41 -9.86 9.16 -3.48
C ASN A 41 -9.49 7.69 -3.72
N CYS A 42 -8.20 7.41 -3.92
CA CYS A 42 -7.73 6.03 -4.05
C CYS A 42 -7.14 5.59 -2.71
N ASP A 43 -7.88 4.77 -1.99
CA ASP A 43 -7.43 4.01 -0.83
C ASP A 43 -6.56 2.84 -1.30
N PHE A 44 -5.28 3.11 -1.51
CA PHE A 44 -4.29 2.17 -2.06
C PHE A 44 -4.05 0.90 -1.22
N ARG A 45 -4.50 0.87 0.05
CA ARG A 45 -4.27 -0.26 0.96
C ARG A 45 -5.26 -1.38 0.68
N LEU A 46 -4.81 -2.62 0.83
CA LEU A 46 -5.73 -3.75 0.89
C LEU A 46 -6.66 -3.58 2.11
N PRO A 47 -7.95 -3.95 2.01
CA PRO A 47 -8.57 -4.61 0.84
C PRO A 47 -9.11 -3.66 -0.24
N TYR A 48 -9.16 -2.35 -0.02
CA TYR A 48 -9.75 -1.37 -0.95
C TYR A 48 -9.18 -1.46 -2.37
N ASN A 49 -7.85 -1.38 -2.53
CA ASN A 49 -7.19 -1.49 -3.82
C ASN A 49 -7.00 -2.93 -4.32
N SER A 50 -7.88 -3.87 -3.94
CA SER A 50 -7.87 -5.24 -4.46
C SER A 50 -8.72 -5.37 -5.74
N PRO A 51 -8.55 -6.43 -6.56
CA PRO A 51 -9.46 -6.73 -7.66
C PRO A 51 -10.90 -6.95 -7.20
N GLU A 52 -11.11 -7.60 -6.05
CA GLU A 52 -12.42 -7.91 -5.48
C GLU A 52 -13.18 -6.62 -5.11
N CYS A 53 -12.46 -5.63 -4.61
CA CYS A 53 -12.98 -4.29 -4.34
C CYS A 53 -12.93 -3.36 -5.56
N ASN A 54 -12.75 -3.90 -6.77
CA ASN A 54 -12.68 -3.17 -8.03
C ASN A 54 -11.68 -2.00 -8.01
N ARG A 55 -10.55 -2.16 -7.31
CA ARG A 55 -9.51 -1.11 -7.18
C ARG A 55 -10.10 0.17 -6.61
N ASP A 56 -10.68 0.02 -5.43
CA ASP A 56 -11.38 1.06 -4.70
C ASP A 56 -12.59 1.61 -5.46
N ASN A 57 -13.45 0.70 -5.90
CA ASN A 57 -14.60 0.98 -6.77
C ASN A 57 -14.23 1.83 -8.01
N GLY A 58 -13.02 1.62 -8.52
CA GLY A 58 -12.47 2.27 -9.71
C GLY A 58 -11.71 3.55 -9.43
N ASP A 59 -11.57 4.03 -8.20
CA ASP A 59 -10.85 5.28 -7.91
C ASP A 59 -9.34 5.15 -8.08
N CYS A 60 -8.77 3.97 -7.80
CA CYS A 60 -7.39 3.66 -8.13
C CYS A 60 -7.26 3.33 -9.63
N LYS A 61 -6.52 4.18 -10.36
CA LYS A 61 -6.39 4.09 -11.83
C LYS A 61 -5.20 3.23 -12.22
N GLN A 62 -5.39 2.37 -13.22
CA GLN A 62 -4.32 1.58 -13.80
C GLN A 62 -3.28 2.49 -14.46
N VAL A 63 -2.00 2.16 -14.26
CA VAL A 63 -0.89 2.87 -14.90
C VAL A 63 -0.50 2.19 -16.21
N GLU A 64 -0.41 2.96 -17.28
CA GLU A 64 0.02 2.44 -18.59
C GLU A 64 1.46 1.91 -18.51
N GLY A 65 1.69 0.71 -19.04
CA GLY A 65 2.99 0.03 -18.94
C GLY A 65 3.21 -0.77 -17.65
N TYR A 66 2.35 -0.60 -16.63
CA TYR A 66 2.43 -1.30 -15.34
C TYR A 66 1.09 -1.96 -15.00
N PRO A 67 0.77 -3.15 -15.57
CA PRO A 67 -0.57 -3.74 -15.52
C PRO A 67 -1.15 -3.99 -14.12
N TYR A 68 -0.28 -4.15 -13.12
CA TYR A 68 -0.65 -4.43 -11.74
C TYR A 68 -0.57 -3.20 -10.82
N CYS A 69 -0.12 -2.05 -11.35
CA CYS A 69 -0.03 -0.79 -10.62
C CYS A 69 -1.34 -0.02 -10.73
N TYR A 70 -1.97 0.24 -9.58
CA TYR A 70 -3.20 1.00 -9.47
C TYR A 70 -3.02 2.08 -8.41
N VAL A 71 -3.02 3.34 -8.84
CA VAL A 71 -2.70 4.51 -8.00
C VAL A 71 -3.65 5.65 -8.29
N HIS A 72 -3.65 6.67 -7.42
CA HIS A 72 -4.54 7.82 -7.59
C HIS A 72 -4.17 8.69 -8.81
N TYR A 73 -2.88 8.98 -9.00
CA TYR A 73 -2.35 9.84 -10.06
C TYR A 73 -1.31 9.09 -10.91
N PRO A 74 -1.72 8.37 -11.97
CA PRO A 74 -0.79 7.58 -12.80
C PRO A 74 0.43 8.33 -13.34
N HIS A 75 0.32 9.64 -13.54
CA HIS A 75 1.41 10.48 -14.05
C HIS A 75 2.55 10.73 -13.04
N TYR A 76 2.44 10.24 -11.81
CA TYR A 76 3.54 10.28 -10.85
C TYR A 76 4.54 9.14 -11.09
N ILE A 77 4.09 8.01 -11.61
CA ILE A 77 4.98 6.89 -11.92
C ILE A 77 5.96 7.27 -13.04
N GLY A 78 7.26 7.14 -12.79
CA GLY A 78 8.29 7.42 -13.79
C GLY A 78 8.42 8.91 -14.14
N ASN A 79 8.09 9.80 -13.20
CA ASN A 79 8.16 11.25 -13.37
C ASN A 79 9.55 11.86 -13.08
N GLY A 80 10.54 11.04 -12.70
CA GLY A 80 11.90 11.45 -12.35
C GLY A 80 12.08 11.88 -10.89
N TYR A 81 11.05 11.76 -10.05
CA TYR A 81 11.10 12.01 -8.62
C TYR A 81 10.62 10.78 -7.88
N CYS A 82 11.32 10.36 -6.82
CA CYS A 82 10.84 9.25 -6.00
C CYS A 82 9.57 9.64 -5.22
N ASN A 83 8.42 9.13 -5.66
CA ASN A 83 7.11 9.24 -5.02
C ASN A 83 6.97 8.10 -4.01
N ASP A 84 7.61 8.28 -2.87
CA ASP A 84 7.79 7.26 -1.84
C ASP A 84 6.54 7.06 -0.94
N HIS A 85 5.43 7.73 -1.27
CA HIS A 85 4.18 7.72 -0.53
C HIS A 85 3.10 6.84 -1.21
N SER A 86 1.98 6.60 -0.50
CA SER A 86 0.67 6.27 -1.06
C SER A 86 0.58 5.26 -2.22
N GLY A 87 1.33 4.15 -2.14
CA GLY A 87 1.20 3.03 -3.09
C GLY A 87 1.91 3.19 -4.44
N TYR A 88 2.69 4.25 -4.65
CA TYR A 88 3.50 4.45 -5.87
C TYR A 88 4.82 3.68 -5.85
N ASN A 89 5.52 3.71 -4.70
CA ASN A 89 6.76 2.97 -4.50
C ASN A 89 6.49 1.51 -4.08
N THR A 90 5.86 0.74 -4.95
CA THR A 90 5.62 -0.71 -4.75
C THR A 90 6.25 -1.52 -5.86
N GLN A 91 6.40 -2.83 -5.66
CA GLN A 91 6.94 -3.71 -6.69
C GLN A 91 6.05 -3.73 -7.94
N GLU A 92 4.72 -3.72 -7.78
CA GLU A 92 3.75 -3.71 -8.87
C GLU A 92 3.85 -2.45 -9.73
N CYS A 93 4.25 -1.34 -9.10
CA CYS A 93 4.54 -0.05 -9.72
C CYS A 93 6.02 0.13 -10.08
N ALA A 94 6.80 -0.95 -10.07
CA ALA A 94 8.24 -0.99 -10.38
C ALA A 94 9.06 0.03 -9.58
N PHE A 95 8.73 0.22 -8.30
CA PHE A 95 9.35 1.21 -7.42
C PHE A 95 9.26 2.61 -8.01
N ASP A 96 8.02 3.05 -8.24
CA ASP A 96 7.68 4.32 -8.85
C ASP A 96 8.26 4.50 -10.26
N GLY A 97 8.13 3.46 -11.09
CA GLY A 97 8.69 3.46 -12.45
C GLY A 97 10.21 3.49 -12.50
N GLY A 98 10.87 3.11 -11.40
CA GLY A 98 12.32 3.13 -11.24
C GLY A 98 12.87 4.43 -10.67
N ASP A 99 12.01 5.39 -10.31
CA ASP A 99 12.46 6.65 -9.71
C ASP A 99 12.83 6.50 -8.23
N CYS A 100 12.30 5.48 -7.55
CA CYS A 100 12.64 5.16 -6.18
C CYS A 100 13.69 4.03 -6.06
N PRO A 101 14.55 4.06 -5.01
CA PRO A 101 15.49 3.00 -4.76
C PRO A 101 14.82 1.67 -4.41
N ILE A 102 15.30 0.61 -5.06
CA ILE A 102 14.86 -0.76 -4.83
C ILE A 102 15.36 -1.21 -3.45
N PRO A 103 14.50 -1.80 -2.60
CA PRO A 103 14.92 -2.39 -1.34
C PRO A 103 15.97 -3.49 -1.57
N GLN A 104 17.06 -3.45 -0.80
CA GLN A 104 18.16 -4.40 -0.90
C GLN A 104 18.60 -4.87 0.49
N GLU A 105 19.11 -6.10 0.57
CA GLU A 105 19.71 -6.61 1.80
C GLU A 105 20.95 -5.79 2.20
N VAL A 106 21.05 -5.48 3.48
CA VAL A 106 22.16 -4.68 4.03
C VAL A 106 23.34 -5.59 4.38
N GLU A 107 24.52 -5.24 3.87
CA GLU A 107 25.75 -5.96 4.18
C GLU A 107 26.01 -5.97 5.69
N GLY A 108 26.21 -7.16 6.26
CA GLY A 108 26.44 -7.34 7.70
C GLY A 108 25.16 -7.37 8.56
N LEU A 109 23.97 -7.20 7.98
CA LEU A 109 22.67 -7.31 8.67
C LEU A 109 21.74 -8.30 7.93
N PRO A 110 21.91 -9.62 8.13
CA PRO A 110 21.13 -10.63 7.43
C PRO A 110 19.62 -10.48 7.64
N GLY A 111 18.86 -10.45 6.54
CA GLY A 111 17.41 -10.27 6.55
C GLY A 111 16.92 -8.83 6.75
N CYS A 112 17.83 -7.85 6.90
CA CYS A 112 17.49 -6.44 6.86
C CYS A 112 17.46 -5.98 5.41
N VAL A 113 16.26 -5.68 4.88
CA VAL A 113 16.05 -5.21 3.51
C VAL A 113 15.55 -3.78 3.56
N VAL A 114 16.30 -2.82 3.03
CA VAL A 114 15.91 -1.40 3.02
C VAL A 114 16.24 -0.73 1.69
N SER A 115 15.49 0.32 1.35
CA SER A 115 15.76 1.16 0.17
C SER A 115 16.92 2.15 0.39
N TYR A 116 17.20 2.51 1.65
CA TYR A 116 18.18 3.54 2.03
C TYR A 116 19.08 3.05 3.18
N PRO A 117 20.09 2.21 2.91
CA PRO A 117 20.98 1.67 3.96
C PRO A 117 21.71 2.75 4.76
N GLU A 118 21.96 3.91 4.17
CA GLU A 118 22.64 5.05 4.79
C GLU A 118 21.89 5.66 5.98
N LYS A 119 20.59 5.37 6.10
CA LYS A 119 19.76 5.81 7.23
C LYS A 119 19.89 4.92 8.46
N LEU A 120 20.54 3.76 8.34
CA LEU A 120 20.71 2.88 9.49
C LEU A 120 21.79 3.43 10.42
N GLY A 121 21.38 3.79 11.64
CA GLY A 121 22.30 4.29 12.66
C GLY A 121 22.70 5.75 12.44
N ASP A 122 21.86 6.55 11.78
CA ASP A 122 22.06 7.98 11.55
C ASP A 122 21.64 8.88 12.75
N GLU A 123 21.41 8.25 13.91
CA GLU A 123 20.93 8.87 15.15
C GLU A 123 19.45 9.35 15.12
N ASP A 124 18.75 9.16 13.99
CA ASP A 124 17.33 9.41 13.84
C ASP A 124 16.52 8.10 13.84
N CYS A 125 15.25 8.19 14.23
CA CYS A 125 14.33 7.05 14.20
C CYS A 125 13.46 7.11 12.93
N ASP A 126 13.88 6.43 11.87
CA ASP A 126 13.11 6.32 10.63
C ASP A 126 11.93 5.34 10.78
N PHE A 127 10.72 5.87 10.89
CA PHE A 127 9.48 5.07 10.96
C PHE A 127 8.90 4.67 9.59
N ARG A 128 9.54 5.04 8.48
CA ARG A 128 9.10 4.57 7.16
C ARG A 128 9.68 3.18 6.94
N LEU A 129 8.88 2.18 7.30
CA LEU A 129 9.20 0.79 7.02
C LEU A 129 9.52 0.64 5.52
N PRO A 130 10.53 -0.16 5.16
CA PRO A 130 10.72 -0.59 3.79
C PRO A 130 9.45 -1.38 3.40
N TYR A 131 8.77 -0.87 2.38
CA TYR A 131 7.46 -1.26 1.85
C TYR A 131 7.07 -2.73 1.99
#